data_AF-A0A6V7HYL6-F1
#
_entry.id   AF-A0A6V7HYL6-F1
#
_cell.length_a   1.000
_cell.length_b   1.000
_cell.length_c   1.000
_cell.angle_alpha   90.00
_cell.angle_beta   90.00
_cell.angle_gamma   90.00
#
_symmetry.space_group_name_H-M   'P 1'
#
loop_
_entity.id
_entity.type
_entity.pdbx_description
1 polymer ?
#
loop_
_entity_poly.entity_id
_entity_poly.type
_entity_poly.pdbx_seq_one_letter_code
_entity_poly.pdbx_strand_id
1 'polypeptide(L)' 'VQEMEQTLPNTCHVNFEDPNRLHEFNLIIKPDEGYWAGGRFKFHISVPEEYNMT' A
#
# COMPACT_ATOMS: atom_id res chain seq x y z
N VAL A 1 -2.11 -8.84 7.98
CA VAL A 1 -2.79 -7.65 7.40
C VAL A 1 -2.86 -6.48 8.40
N GLN A 2 -3.17 -6.75 9.68
CA GLN A 2 -3.37 -5.70 10.70
C GLN A 2 -2.13 -4.84 11.01
N GLU A 3 -0.94 -5.43 11.07
CA GLU A 3 0.28 -4.69 11.43
C GLU A 3 0.75 -3.71 10.34
N MET A 4 0.52 -4.03 9.06
CA MET A 4 0.91 -3.17 7.95
C MET A 4 0.07 -1.88 7.94
N GLU A 5 -1.25 -1.98 8.13
CA GLU A 5 -2.12 -0.79 8.22
C GLU A 5 -1.82 0.07 9.44
N GLN A 6 -1.36 -0.54 10.54
CA GLN A 6 -0.99 0.15 11.77
C GLN A 6 0.37 0.86 11.71
N THR A 7 1.25 0.46 10.79
CA THR A 7 2.62 1.00 10.66
C THR A 7 2.75 2.00 9.52
N LEU A 8 1.72 2.12 8.67
CA LEU A 8 1.75 3.08 7.58
C LEU A 8 1.62 4.51 8.09
N PRO A 9 2.40 5.46 7.53
CA PRO A 9 2.24 6.86 7.85
C PRO A 9 0.85 7.34 7.38
N ASN A 10 0.33 8.39 8.01
CA ASN A 10 -1.02 8.94 7.70
C ASN A 10 -1.20 9.35 6.22
N THR A 11 -0.10 9.62 5.52
CA THR A 11 -0.06 9.94 4.08
C THR A 11 -0.24 8.73 3.18
N CYS A 12 -0.16 7.52 3.71
CA CYS A 12 -0.27 6.27 2.97
C CYS A 12 -1.52 5.51 3.39
N HIS A 13 -2.25 4.96 2.44
CA HIS A 13 -3.44 4.15 2.68
C HIS A 13 -3.37 2.90 1.80
N VAL A 14 -3.64 1.74 2.38
CA VAL A 14 -3.73 0.48 1.62
C VAL A 14 -5.18 0.13 1.35
N ASN A 15 -5.44 -0.40 0.16
CA ASN A 15 -6.74 -0.89 -0.24
C ASN A 15 -6.61 -2.28 -0.87
N PHE A 16 -7.19 -3.27 -0.22
CA PHE A 16 -7.34 -4.63 -0.75
C PHE A 16 -8.63 -4.69 -1.56
N GLU A 17 -8.52 -4.96 -2.87
CA GLU A 17 -9.70 -5.12 -3.74
C GLU A 17 -10.42 -6.44 -3.44
N ASP A 18 -9.63 -7.49 -3.13
CA ASP A 18 -10.14 -8.80 -2.73
C ASP A 18 -9.58 -9.17 -1.35
N PRO A 19 -10.44 -9.37 -0.32
CA PRO A 19 -9.98 -9.74 1.03
C PRO A 19 -9.30 -11.12 1.07
N ASN A 20 -9.55 -11.97 0.06
CA ASN A 20 -8.89 -13.27 -0.08
C ASN A 20 -7.52 -13.19 -0.77
N ARG A 21 -7.20 -12.06 -1.42
CA ARG A 21 -5.94 -11.84 -2.14
C ARG A 21 -5.08 -10.84 -1.41
N LEU A 22 -4.59 -11.22 -0.23
CA LEU A 22 -3.69 -10.38 0.56
C LEU A 22 -2.35 -10.08 -0.13
N HIS A 23 -1.98 -10.88 -1.14
CA HIS A 23 -0.78 -10.68 -1.95
C HIS A 23 -0.96 -9.62 -3.05
N GLU A 24 -2.20 -9.18 -3.32
CA GLU A 24 -2.51 -8.10 -4.27
C GLU A 24 -3.21 -6.96 -3.55
N PHE A 25 -2.59 -5.78 -3.52
CA PHE A 25 -3.20 -4.62 -2.90
C PHE A 25 -2.75 -3.31 -3.55
N ASN A 26 -3.55 -2.28 -3.36
CA ASN A 26 -3.25 -0.96 -3.86
C ASN A 26 -2.76 -0.07 -2.71
N LEU A 27 -1.58 0.54 -2.88
CA LEU A 27 -1.06 1.56 -1.98
C LEU A 27 -1.35 2.95 -2.57
N ILE A 28 -2.06 3.76 -1.81
CA ILE A 28 -2.38 5.14 -2.16
C ILE A 28 -1.50 6.05 -1.31
N ILE A 29 -0.71 6.89 -1.96
CA ILE A 29 0.17 7.87 -1.30
C ILE A 29 -0.37 9.27 -1.59
N LYS A 30 -0.57 10.04 -0.52
CA LYS A 30 -0.98 11.44 -0.54
C LYS A 30 0.02 12.26 0.26
N PRO A 31 1.05 12.83 -0.39
CA PRO A 31 1.99 13.70 0.27
C PRO A 31 1.26 14.95 0.78
N ASP A 32 1.54 15.34 2.02
CA ASP A 32 1.07 16.58 2.63
C ASP A 32 2.09 17.72 2.52
N GLU A 33 3.35 17.40 2.20
CA GLU A 33 4.45 18.38 2.05
C GLU A 33 5.28 18.16 0.76
N GLY A 34 6.08 19.16 0.38
CA GLY A 34 6.99 19.12 -0.77
C GLY A 34 6.32 19.41 -2.12
N TYR A 35 7.05 19.16 -3.22
CA TYR A 35 6.58 19.46 -4.59
C TYR A 35 5.33 18.68 -5.01
N TRP A 36 5.12 17.51 -4.41
CA TRP A 36 4.00 16.61 -4.73
C TRP A 36 2.86 16.70 -3.70
N ALA A 37 2.91 17.71 -2.82
CA ALA A 37 1.87 17.97 -1.83
C ALA A 37 0.50 18.12 -2.51
N GLY A 38 -0.51 17.45 -1.96
CA GLY A 38 -1.86 17.41 -2.55
C GLY A 38 -2.01 16.48 -3.76
N GLY A 39 -0.92 15.87 -4.23
CA GLY A 39 -0.95 14.80 -5.22
C GLY A 39 -1.56 13.52 -4.65
N ARG A 40 -2.16 12.71 -5.51
CA ARG A 40 -2.67 11.38 -5.15
C ARG A 40 -2.08 10.35 -6.10
N PHE A 41 -1.24 9.48 -5.58
CA PHE A 41 -0.56 8.44 -6.35
C PHE A 41 -1.10 7.08 -5.94
N LYS A 42 -1.50 6.27 -6.91
CA LYS A 42 -1.98 4.90 -6.69
C LYS A 42 -0.95 3.94 -7.26
N PHE A 43 -0.45 3.04 -6.42
CA PHE A 43 0.47 1.98 -6.79
C PHE A 43 -0.23 0.65 -6.59
N HIS A 44 -0.12 -0.24 -7.57
CA HIS A 44 -0.59 -1.60 -7.46
C HIS A 44 0.59 -2.50 -7.09
N ILE A 45 0.46 -3.26 -6.01
CA ILE A 45 1.50 -4.12 -5.46
C ILE A 45 1.00 -5.56 -5.59
N SER A 46 1.77 -6.36 -6.30
CA SER A 46 1.56 -7.79 -6.45
C SER A 46 2.76 -8.53 -5.90
N VAL A 47 2.52 -9.34 -4.88
CA VAL A 47 3.55 -10.15 -4.20
C VAL A 47 3.50 -11.56 -4.80
N PRO A 48 4.58 -12.02 -5.45
CA PRO A 48 4.62 -13.37 -6.00
C PRO A 48 4.70 -14.43 -4.89
N GLU A 49 4.30 -15.66 -5.18
CA GLU A 49 4.29 -16.78 -4.22
C GLU A 49 5.68 -17.13 -3.66
N GLU A 50 6.74 -16.81 -4.41
CA GLU A 50 8.14 -17.02 -4.02
C GLU A 50 8.67 -15.96 -3.04
N TYR A 51 7.87 -14.94 -2.70
CA TYR A 51 8.27 -13.89 -1.78
C TYR A 51 8.56 -14.47 -0.39
N ASN A 52 9.76 -14.21 0.15
CA ASN A 52 10.27 -14.75 1.41
C ASN A 52 10.45 -16.28 1.49
N MET A 53 10.43 -17.02 0.37
CA MET A 53 10.96 -18.40 0.37
C MET A 53 12.49 -18.35 0.46
N THR A 54 13.01 -18.46 1.69
CA THR A 54 14.42 -18.74 1.99
C THR A 54 14.51 -19.97 2.87
#